data_AF-A0A7D6ZK01-F1
#
_entry.id   AF-A0A7D6ZK01-F1
#
_cell.length_a   1.000
_cell.length_b   1.000
_cell.length_c   1.000
_cell.angle_alpha   90.00
_cell.angle_beta   90.00
_cell.angle_gamma   90.00
#
_symmetry.space_group_name_H-M   'P 1'
#
loop_
_entity.id
_entity.type
_entity.pdbx_description
1 polymer ?
#
loop_
_entity_poly.entity_id
_entity_poly.type
_entity_poly.pdbx_seq_one_letter_code
_entity_poly.pdbx_strand_id
1 'polypeptide(L)'
;MRTEDIRRKFKLHDERRIAAQLPEQLQGLDVVGFVRIDEFPGELLNSFEAFANAAVAPHARIYRNAQSNRIDAWVLDLLRQARVGDRFYLRTGLEYFPWADCRVLDHRWMESLRRVIGYNMGFIAQDKNTAVMTVGAQYELLGFVHGVALPPAAEPASRPALAGESAPHATPLEPAPRPAMTGDDAPTQLIPAQRPE
;
A
#
# COMPACT_ATOMS: atom_id res chain seq x y z
N MET A 1 29.80 6.15 -31.13
CA MET A 1 29.58 7.59 -31.37
C MET A 1 28.32 7.92 -32.17
N ARG A 2 28.25 7.84 -33.51
CA ARG A 2 27.02 8.26 -34.26
C ARG A 2 25.71 7.57 -33.83
N THR A 3 25.78 6.29 -33.47
CA THR A 3 24.60 5.48 -33.12
C THR A 3 24.05 5.81 -31.72
N GLU A 4 24.90 6.24 -30.79
CA GLU A 4 24.50 6.61 -29.42
C GLU A 4 23.76 7.94 -29.40
N ASP A 5 24.24 8.92 -30.16
CA ASP A 5 23.57 10.23 -30.30
C ASP A 5 22.18 10.08 -30.92
N ILE A 6 22.04 9.18 -31.89
CA ILE A 6 20.76 8.88 -32.53
C ILE A 6 19.82 8.19 -31.54
N ARG A 7 20.28 7.15 -30.84
CA ARG A 7 19.49 6.47 -29.79
C ARG A 7 19.04 7.44 -28.70
N ARG A 8 19.93 8.35 -28.28
CA ARG A 8 19.63 9.37 -27.28
C ARG A 8 18.51 10.31 -27.73
N LYS A 9 18.59 10.78 -28.99
CA LYS A 9 17.56 11.65 -29.58
C LYS A 9 16.21 10.95 -29.72
N PHE A 10 16.20 9.69 -30.16
CA PHE A 10 14.96 8.90 -30.22
C PHE A 10 14.35 8.71 -28.83
N LYS A 11 15.16 8.32 -27.83
CA LYS A 11 14.69 8.16 -26.45
C LYS A 11 14.11 9.45 -25.89
N LEU A 12 14.79 10.58 -26.09
CA LEU A 12 14.29 11.89 -25.66
C LEU A 12 12.95 12.23 -26.31
N HIS A 13 12.80 11.96 -27.62
CA HIS A 13 11.56 12.21 -28.34
C HIS A 13 10.41 11.33 -27.82
N ASP A 14 10.68 10.04 -27.58
CA ASP A 14 9.70 9.11 -27.03
C ASP A 14 9.29 9.48 -25.61
N GLU A 15 10.25 9.77 -24.72
CA GLU A 15 9.95 10.19 -23.35
C GLU A 15 9.22 11.53 -23.31
N ARG A 16 9.53 12.46 -24.20
CA ARG A 16 8.80 13.72 -24.32
C ARG A 16 7.34 13.49 -24.72
N ARG A 17 7.08 12.52 -25.60
CA ARG A 17 5.71 12.12 -25.98
C ARG A 17 4.98 11.49 -24.80
N ILE A 18 5.63 10.60 -24.05
CA ILE A 18 5.04 9.99 -22.85
C ILE A 18 4.74 11.06 -21.80
N ALA A 19 5.71 11.95 -21.53
CA ALA A 19 5.56 13.06 -20.58
C ALA A 19 4.40 13.99 -20.98
N ALA A 20 4.23 14.28 -22.27
CA ALA A 20 3.10 15.08 -22.76
C ALA A 20 1.73 14.38 -22.58
N GLN A 21 1.69 13.06 -22.51
CA GLN A 21 0.47 12.27 -22.32
C GLN A 21 0.13 12.02 -20.85
N LEU A 22 1.10 12.11 -19.94
CA LEU A 22 0.89 11.88 -18.51
C LEU A 22 -0.26 12.71 -17.91
N PRO A 23 -0.39 14.03 -18.19
CA PRO A 23 -1.49 14.83 -17.65
C PRO A 23 -2.88 14.30 -18.06
N GLU A 24 -3.02 13.80 -19.29
CA GLU A 24 -4.30 13.26 -19.79
C GLU A 24 -4.62 11.88 -19.22
N GLN A 25 -3.58 11.10 -18.89
CA GLN A 25 -3.72 9.75 -18.35
C GLN A 25 -3.96 9.72 -16.84
N LEU A 26 -3.45 10.71 -16.11
CA LEU A 26 -3.55 10.84 -14.65
C LEU A 26 -4.80 11.62 -14.24
N GLN A 27 -5.97 10.98 -14.42
CA GLN A 27 -7.25 11.54 -14.00
C GLN A 27 -7.25 11.87 -12.51
N GLY A 28 -7.77 13.05 -12.15
CA GLY A 28 -7.79 13.54 -10.77
C GLY A 28 -6.48 14.15 -10.28
N LEU A 29 -5.44 14.18 -11.12
CA LEU A 29 -4.21 14.96 -10.90
C LEU A 29 -4.07 16.04 -11.96
N ASP A 30 -3.66 17.22 -11.53
CA ASP A 30 -3.11 18.25 -12.40
C ASP A 30 -1.58 18.12 -12.40
N VAL A 31 -0.99 17.91 -13.57
CA VAL A 31 0.47 17.86 -13.74
C VAL A 31 0.92 19.25 -14.18
N VAL A 32 1.44 20.01 -13.23
CA VAL A 32 1.84 21.41 -13.42
C VAL A 32 3.10 21.52 -14.28
N GLY A 33 4.02 20.57 -14.14
CA GLY A 33 5.27 20.57 -14.89
C GLY A 33 6.18 19.40 -14.51
N PHE A 34 7.37 19.39 -15.09
CA PHE A 34 8.41 18.39 -14.81
C PHE A 34 9.60 19.03 -14.14
N VAL A 35 10.17 18.32 -13.18
CA VAL A 35 11.26 18.78 -12.32
C VAL A 35 12.45 17.86 -12.51
N ARG A 36 13.65 18.44 -12.54
CA ARG A 36 14.88 17.68 -12.71
C ARG A 36 15.39 17.17 -11.37
N ILE A 37 16.25 16.15 -11.43
CA ILE A 37 16.80 15.53 -10.22
C ILE A 37 17.68 16.50 -9.40
N ASP A 38 18.34 17.46 -10.06
CA ASP A 38 19.22 18.44 -9.43
C ASP A 38 18.49 19.48 -8.55
N GLU A 39 17.16 19.54 -8.61
CA GLU A 39 16.35 20.43 -7.79
C GLU A 39 15.99 19.85 -6.41
N PHE A 40 16.34 18.58 -6.15
CA PHE A 40 16.05 17.90 -4.89
C PHE A 40 17.29 17.79 -4.00
N PRO A 41 17.14 17.90 -2.67
CA PRO A 41 18.21 17.60 -1.73
C PRO A 41 18.80 16.21 -1.96
N GLY A 42 20.13 16.09 -1.97
CA GLY A 42 20.82 14.82 -2.20
C GLY A 42 20.44 13.73 -1.18
N GLU A 43 20.17 14.11 0.07
CA GLU A 43 19.73 13.18 1.12
C GLU A 43 18.40 12.48 0.80
N LEU A 44 17.44 13.22 0.21
CA LEU A 44 16.18 12.63 -0.24
C LEU A 44 16.40 11.65 -1.38
N LEU A 45 17.23 12.02 -2.36
CA LEU A 45 17.53 11.16 -3.51
C LEU A 45 18.24 9.87 -3.09
N ASN A 46 19.22 9.98 -2.18
CA ASN A 46 19.90 8.82 -1.60
C ASN A 46 18.93 7.89 -0.86
N SER A 47 17.89 8.45 -0.24
CA SER A 47 16.85 7.66 0.42
C SER A 47 16.06 6.81 -0.57
N PHE A 48 15.73 7.33 -1.75
CA PHE A 48 15.07 6.52 -2.79
C PHE A 48 15.93 5.35 -3.29
N GLU A 49 17.26 5.55 -3.38
CA GLU A 49 18.18 4.46 -3.71
C GLU A 49 18.22 3.41 -2.59
N ALA A 50 18.30 3.85 -1.33
CA ALA A 50 18.26 2.96 -0.17
C ALA A 50 16.95 2.17 -0.09
N PHE A 51 15.81 2.79 -0.42
CA PHE A 51 14.50 2.14 -0.49
C PHE A 51 14.43 1.10 -1.61
N ALA A 52 14.90 1.47 -2.81
CA ALA A 52 14.89 0.58 -3.97
C ALA A 52 15.76 -0.67 -3.77
N ASN A 53 16.90 -0.52 -3.07
CA ASN A 53 17.82 -1.61 -2.75
C ASN A 53 17.44 -2.38 -1.46
N ALA A 54 16.31 -2.05 -0.83
CA ALA A 54 15.88 -2.60 0.45
C ALA A 54 16.96 -2.52 1.55
N ALA A 55 17.80 -1.48 1.51
CA ALA A 55 18.87 -1.23 2.48
C ALA A 55 18.33 -0.70 3.83
N VAL A 56 17.07 -0.26 3.85
CA VAL A 56 16.36 0.24 5.03
C VAL A 56 15.14 -0.66 5.27
N ALA A 57 14.77 -0.86 6.54
CA ALA A 57 13.54 -1.57 6.86
C ALA A 57 12.30 -0.78 6.35
N PRO A 58 11.31 -1.46 5.75
CA PRO A 58 10.08 -0.78 5.34
C PRO A 58 9.33 -0.27 6.56
N HIS A 59 8.79 0.93 6.42
CA HIS A 59 7.95 1.56 7.43
C HIS A 59 6.65 0.79 7.61
N ALA A 60 5.99 0.40 6.51
CA ALA A 60 4.74 -0.36 6.53
C ALA A 60 4.70 -1.42 5.42
N ARG A 61 3.80 -2.40 5.56
CA ARG A 61 3.58 -3.48 4.59
C ARG A 61 2.10 -3.76 4.39
N ILE A 62 1.74 -4.17 3.18
CA ILE A 62 0.41 -4.70 2.86
C ILE A 62 0.53 -5.84 1.84
N TYR A 63 -0.33 -6.85 1.89
CA TYR A 63 -0.34 -7.89 0.87
C TYR A 63 -0.74 -7.34 -0.49
N ARG A 64 -0.05 -7.77 -1.55
CA ARG A 64 -0.32 -7.34 -2.93
C ARG A 64 -1.68 -7.82 -3.45
N ASN A 65 -2.22 -8.91 -2.88
CA ASN A 65 -3.55 -9.43 -3.21
C ASN A 65 -4.69 -8.75 -2.44
N ALA A 66 -4.40 -7.75 -1.61
CA ALA A 66 -5.42 -6.95 -0.97
C ALA A 66 -6.31 -6.25 -2.02
N GLN A 67 -7.55 -5.96 -1.64
CA GLN A 67 -8.46 -5.20 -2.50
C GLN A 67 -7.84 -3.84 -2.85
N SER A 68 -8.02 -3.39 -4.10
CA SER A 68 -7.35 -2.18 -4.59
C SER A 68 -7.65 -0.93 -3.76
N ASN A 69 -8.89 -0.77 -3.30
CA ASN A 69 -9.28 0.31 -2.38
C ASN A 69 -8.52 0.27 -1.03
N ARG A 70 -8.17 -0.92 -0.52
CA ARG A 70 -7.33 -1.05 0.68
C ARG A 70 -5.89 -0.67 0.40
N ILE A 71 -5.35 -1.01 -0.77
CA ILE A 71 -4.01 -0.57 -1.17
C ILE A 71 -3.99 0.95 -1.30
N ASP A 72 -5.00 1.53 -1.96
CA ASP A 72 -5.10 2.98 -2.16
C ASP A 72 -5.20 3.71 -0.81
N ALA A 73 -6.03 3.21 0.12
CA ALA A 73 -6.12 3.75 1.48
C ALA A 73 -4.80 3.62 2.27
N TRP A 74 -4.09 2.50 2.12
CA TRP A 74 -2.79 2.28 2.75
C TRP A 74 -1.72 3.26 2.22
N VAL A 75 -1.68 3.53 0.91
CA VAL A 75 -0.78 4.53 0.34
C VAL A 75 -1.14 5.93 0.82
N LEU A 76 -2.42 6.30 0.82
CA LEU A 76 -2.87 7.60 1.33
C LEU A 76 -2.49 7.80 2.79
N ASP A 77 -2.56 6.75 3.61
CA ASP A 77 -2.13 6.83 5.00
C ASP A 77 -0.62 7.07 5.14
N LEU A 78 0.20 6.39 4.32
CA LEU A 78 1.64 6.65 4.25
C LEU A 78 1.96 8.10 3.87
N LEU A 79 1.28 8.64 2.85
CA LEU A 79 1.45 10.03 2.41
C LEU A 79 1.07 11.01 3.51
N ARG A 80 -0.07 10.78 4.17
CA ARG A 80 -0.54 11.58 5.29
C ARG A 80 0.44 11.58 6.45
N GLN A 81 0.96 10.40 6.82
CA GLN A 81 1.96 10.26 7.88
C GLN A 81 3.26 11.02 7.53
N ALA A 82 3.69 10.98 6.28
CA ALA A 82 4.85 11.72 5.76
C ALA A 82 4.57 13.20 5.48
N ARG A 83 3.37 13.72 5.82
CA ARG A 83 2.94 15.10 5.55
C ARG A 83 3.00 15.50 4.06
N VAL A 84 2.84 14.54 3.16
CA VAL A 84 2.66 14.80 1.73
C VAL A 84 1.22 15.28 1.54
N GLY A 85 1.05 16.55 1.20
CA GLY A 85 -0.26 17.18 1.03
C GLY A 85 -0.83 17.03 -0.39
N ASP A 86 -1.73 17.93 -0.75
CA ASP A 86 -2.42 17.93 -2.06
C ASP A 86 -1.50 18.33 -3.23
N ARG A 87 -0.29 18.82 -2.95
CA ARG A 87 0.73 19.09 -3.97
C ARG A 87 2.01 18.35 -3.61
N PHE A 88 2.56 17.62 -4.56
CA PHE A 88 3.72 16.76 -4.37
C PHE A 88 4.44 16.50 -5.69
N TYR A 89 5.68 16.05 -5.60
CA TYR A 89 6.42 15.57 -6.76
C TYR A 89 6.26 14.06 -6.90
N LEU A 90 5.83 13.61 -8.07
CA LEU A 90 5.65 12.21 -8.43
C LEU A 90 6.82 11.71 -9.29
N ARG A 91 7.37 10.55 -8.94
CA ARG A 91 8.37 9.87 -9.76
C ARG A 91 7.71 9.25 -10.99
N THR A 92 8.18 9.61 -12.18
CA THR A 92 7.59 9.17 -13.46
C THR A 92 8.24 7.90 -14.02
N GLY A 93 9.45 7.57 -13.58
CA GLY A 93 10.27 6.49 -14.15
C GLY A 93 10.95 6.83 -15.48
N LEU A 94 10.79 8.06 -15.99
CA LEU A 94 11.44 8.55 -17.21
C LEU A 94 12.85 9.07 -16.91
N GLU A 95 13.79 8.92 -17.85
CA GLU A 95 15.18 9.38 -17.66
C GLU A 95 15.29 10.91 -17.76
N TYR A 96 14.63 11.51 -18.75
CA TYR A 96 14.70 12.94 -19.05
C TYR A 96 13.66 13.77 -18.29
N PHE A 97 12.62 13.13 -17.77
CA PHE A 97 11.53 13.78 -17.03
C PHE A 97 11.23 13.06 -15.71
N PRO A 98 12.22 12.91 -14.81
CA PRO A 98 12.16 11.96 -13.69
C PRO A 98 11.08 12.26 -12.65
N TRP A 99 10.70 13.54 -12.50
CA TRP A 99 9.69 13.99 -11.54
C TRP A 99 8.65 14.88 -12.22
N ALA A 100 7.39 14.70 -11.83
CA ALA A 100 6.27 15.54 -12.20
C ALA A 100 5.76 16.29 -10.96
N ASP A 101 5.56 17.60 -11.06
CA ASP A 101 4.87 18.40 -10.04
C ASP A 101 3.37 18.18 -10.22
N CYS A 102 2.75 17.54 -9.23
CA CYS A 102 1.36 17.12 -9.28
C CYS A 102 0.54 17.82 -8.20
N ARG A 103 -0.70 18.18 -8.55
CA ARG A 103 -1.72 18.66 -7.62
C ARG A 103 -2.96 17.78 -7.68
N VAL A 104 -3.45 17.37 -6.52
CA VAL A 104 -4.69 16.60 -6.39
C VAL A 104 -5.89 17.48 -6.71
N LEU A 105 -6.76 16.99 -7.60
CA LEU A 105 -8.01 17.64 -7.99
C LEU A 105 -9.24 16.90 -7.47
N ASP A 106 -9.22 15.56 -7.49
CA ASP A 106 -10.36 14.74 -7.08
C ASP A 106 -9.92 13.41 -6.47
N HIS A 107 -10.87 12.63 -5.93
CA HIS A 107 -10.62 11.37 -5.21
C HIS A 107 -10.18 10.19 -6.09
N ARG A 108 -10.27 10.29 -7.42
CA ARG A 108 -9.90 9.22 -8.37
C ARG A 108 -8.41 9.19 -8.67
N TRP A 109 -7.68 10.20 -8.22
CA TRP A 109 -6.26 10.39 -8.48
C TRP A 109 -5.40 9.16 -8.14
N MET A 110 -5.68 8.50 -7.01
CA MET A 110 -4.96 7.29 -6.58
C MET A 110 -5.19 6.10 -7.50
N GLU A 111 -6.44 5.87 -7.89
CA GLU A 111 -6.80 4.78 -8.82
C GLU A 111 -6.12 5.01 -10.18
N SER A 112 -6.20 6.24 -10.69
CA SER A 112 -5.57 6.60 -11.95
C SER A 112 -4.05 6.47 -11.90
N LEU A 113 -3.44 6.90 -10.79
CA LEU A 113 -2.00 6.80 -10.58
C LEU A 113 -1.54 5.34 -10.58
N ARG A 114 -2.23 4.47 -9.82
CA ARG A 114 -1.94 3.04 -9.77
C ARG A 114 -2.11 2.36 -11.14
N ARG A 115 -3.06 2.82 -11.96
CA ARG A 115 -3.25 2.31 -13.33
C ARG A 115 -2.12 2.70 -14.27
N VAL A 116 -1.60 3.93 -14.16
CA VAL A 116 -0.60 4.50 -15.08
C VAL A 116 0.84 4.16 -14.67
N ILE A 117 1.17 4.34 -13.38
CA ILE A 117 2.52 4.16 -12.84
C ILE A 117 2.72 2.76 -12.23
N GLY A 118 1.64 2.15 -11.73
CA GLY A 118 1.69 0.86 -11.04
C GLY A 118 1.91 1.01 -9.53
N TYR A 119 2.50 -0.02 -8.91
CA TYR A 119 2.69 -0.09 -7.46
C TYR A 119 4.05 0.43 -6.97
N ASN A 120 4.97 0.73 -7.90
CA ASN A 120 6.29 1.26 -7.59
C ASN A 120 6.27 2.78 -7.70
N MET A 121 5.65 3.45 -6.73
CA MET A 121 5.44 4.89 -6.77
C MET A 121 6.42 5.60 -5.83
N GLY A 122 6.96 6.73 -6.26
CA GLY A 122 7.78 7.61 -5.44
C GLY A 122 7.15 8.99 -5.33
N PHE A 123 7.08 9.53 -4.12
CA PHE A 123 6.48 10.82 -3.80
C PHE A 123 7.45 11.66 -2.99
N ILE A 124 7.52 12.95 -3.26
CA ILE A 124 8.23 13.93 -2.43
C ILE A 124 7.25 15.04 -2.08
N ALA A 125 7.21 15.46 -0.82
CA ALA A 125 6.39 16.60 -0.42
C ALA A 125 6.83 17.89 -1.12
N GLN A 126 5.91 18.85 -1.30
CA GLN A 126 6.23 20.11 -1.98
C GLN A 126 7.35 20.91 -1.30
N ASP A 127 7.50 20.77 0.02
CA ASP A 127 8.56 21.41 0.80
C ASP A 127 9.93 20.73 0.64
N LYS A 128 10.00 19.60 -0.09
CA LYS A 128 11.20 18.79 -0.32
C LYS A 128 11.89 18.35 0.97
N ASN A 129 11.13 18.11 2.04
CA ASN A 129 11.67 17.60 3.31
C ASN A 129 11.35 16.12 3.54
N THR A 130 10.28 15.61 2.93
CA THR A 130 9.83 14.23 3.13
C THR A 130 9.69 13.50 1.81
N ALA A 131 9.95 12.19 1.88
CA ALA A 131 9.79 11.28 0.74
C ALA A 131 9.05 10.04 1.17
N VAL A 132 8.23 9.51 0.26
CA VAL A 132 7.55 8.22 0.39
C VAL A 132 7.83 7.40 -0.85
N MET A 133 8.18 6.13 -0.66
CA MET A 133 8.30 5.19 -1.77
C MET A 133 7.50 3.93 -1.47
N THR A 134 6.79 3.45 -2.47
CA THR A 134 6.16 2.13 -2.45
C THR A 134 6.95 1.23 -3.39
N VAL A 135 7.23 -0.01 -2.94
CA VAL A 135 7.96 -1.00 -3.73
C VAL A 135 7.21 -2.32 -3.65
N GLY A 136 6.90 -2.87 -4.82
CA GLY A 136 6.29 -4.18 -4.92
C GLY A 136 7.31 -5.30 -4.77
N ALA A 137 7.17 -6.10 -3.71
CA ALA A 137 7.83 -7.39 -3.52
C ALA A 137 6.97 -8.56 -4.05
N GLN A 138 7.42 -9.80 -3.89
CA GLN A 138 6.78 -10.99 -4.47
C GLN A 138 5.31 -11.15 -4.03
N TYR A 139 5.01 -10.94 -2.75
CA TYR A 139 3.64 -11.08 -2.20
C TYR A 139 3.14 -9.84 -1.47
N GLU A 140 4.00 -8.84 -1.32
CA GLU A 140 3.75 -7.66 -0.49
C GLU A 140 4.05 -6.38 -1.27
N LEU A 141 3.46 -5.29 -0.81
CA LEU A 141 3.87 -3.94 -1.09
C LEU A 141 4.53 -3.39 0.16
N LEU A 142 5.72 -2.83 -0.02
CA LEU A 142 6.53 -2.23 1.02
C LEU A 142 6.41 -0.72 0.91
N GLY A 143 6.15 -0.05 2.03
CA GLY A 143 6.08 1.41 2.12
C GLY A 143 7.27 1.94 2.92
N PHE A 144 8.00 2.89 2.37
CA PHE A 144 9.15 3.54 2.98
C PHE A 144 8.87 5.03 3.14
N VAL A 145 9.40 5.63 4.21
CA VAL A 145 9.24 7.05 4.50
C VAL A 145 10.58 7.64 4.95
N HIS A 146 10.89 8.85 4.48
CA HIS A 146 12.01 9.68 4.93
C HIS A 146 11.50 11.03 5.44
N GLY A 147 12.23 11.64 6.39
CA GLY A 147 12.02 13.04 6.82
C GLY A 147 11.03 13.24 7.97
N VAL A 148 10.35 12.18 8.43
CA VAL A 148 9.51 12.21 9.63
C VAL A 148 9.89 11.04 10.53
N ALA A 149 10.14 11.30 11.82
CA ALA A 149 10.23 10.26 12.83
C ALA A 149 8.83 9.68 13.07
N LEU A 150 8.45 8.67 12.28
CA LEU A 150 7.22 7.93 12.45
C LEU A 150 7.49 6.67 13.28
N PRO A 151 6.56 6.27 14.17
CA PRO A 151 6.66 4.97 14.85
C PRO A 151 6.58 3.85 13.80
N PRO A 152 7.49 2.85 13.81
CA PRO A 152 7.49 1.78 12.81
C PRO A 152 6.14 1.05 12.78
N ALA A 153 5.65 0.67 11.59
CA ALA A 153 4.31 0.08 11.49
C ALA A 153 4.21 -1.24 12.26
N ALA A 154 3.03 -1.44 12.85
CA ALA A 154 2.61 -2.71 13.39
C ALA A 154 2.62 -3.78 12.30
N GLU A 155 3.17 -4.96 12.64
CA GLU A 155 3.14 -6.14 11.77
C GLU A 155 1.70 -6.43 11.31
N PRO A 156 1.49 -6.81 10.04
CA PRO A 156 0.18 -7.25 9.61
C PRO A 156 -0.20 -8.47 10.46
N ALA A 157 -1.28 -8.34 11.23
CA ALA A 157 -1.79 -9.39 12.10
C ALA A 157 -1.88 -10.72 11.34
N SER A 158 -1.02 -11.67 11.74
CA SER A 158 -1.05 -13.04 11.25
C SER A 158 -2.46 -13.61 11.40
N ARG A 159 -2.97 -14.22 10.33
CA ARG A 159 -4.18 -15.06 10.34
C ARG A 159 -4.19 -15.97 11.58
N PRO A 160 -5.34 -16.17 12.26
CA PRO A 160 -5.41 -17.16 13.32
C PRO A 160 -5.17 -18.54 12.70
N ALA A 161 -4.08 -19.18 13.10
CA ALA A 161 -3.84 -20.59 12.83
C ALA A 161 -4.95 -21.39 13.54
N LEU A 162 -5.70 -22.20 12.78
CA LEU A 162 -6.50 -23.27 13.36
C LEU A 162 -5.56 -24.17 14.17
N ALA A 163 -5.66 -24.12 15.49
CA ALA A 163 -5.04 -25.09 16.37
C ALA A 163 -5.88 -26.38 16.30
N GLY A 164 -5.41 -27.31 15.48
CA GLY A 164 -5.85 -28.70 15.49
C GLY A 164 -5.42 -29.39 16.78
N GLU A 165 -6.33 -30.22 17.27
CA GLU A 165 -6.16 -31.38 18.14
C GLU A 165 -4.72 -31.85 18.43
N SER A 166 -4.44 -32.04 19.72
CA SER A 166 -3.86 -33.29 20.24
C SER A 166 -3.99 -33.33 21.77
N ALA A 167 -4.89 -34.17 22.28
CA ALA A 167 -4.77 -34.81 23.60
C ALA A 167 -3.79 -36.00 23.47
N PRO A 168 -3.18 -36.58 24.55
CA PRO A 168 -3.96 -37.44 25.46
C PRO A 168 -3.49 -37.57 26.94
N HIS A 169 -4.49 -37.88 27.79
CA HIS A 169 -4.55 -38.80 28.96
C HIS A 169 -3.43 -38.88 30.01
N ALA A 170 -3.82 -38.75 31.30
CA ALA A 170 -3.81 -39.87 32.27
C ALA A 170 -4.56 -39.52 33.58
N THR A 171 -5.64 -40.26 33.86
CA THR A 171 -6.35 -40.35 35.16
C THR A 171 -5.66 -41.42 36.05
N PRO A 172 -5.91 -41.47 37.38
CA PRO A 172 -6.86 -42.50 37.86
C PRO A 172 -7.73 -42.15 39.11
N LEU A 173 -9.01 -42.62 39.05
CA LEU A 173 -9.91 -43.25 40.06
C LEU A 173 -9.99 -42.72 41.52
N GLU A 174 -11.10 -42.71 42.30
CA GLU A 174 -12.59 -42.94 42.29
C GLU A 174 -12.97 -42.90 43.83
N PRO A 175 -14.19 -43.15 44.39
CA PRO A 175 -15.61 -43.04 43.96
C PRO A 175 -16.54 -42.20 44.91
N ALA A 176 -17.81 -42.11 44.46
CA ALA A 176 -19.05 -41.44 44.91
C ALA A 176 -19.61 -41.87 46.32
N PRO A 177 -20.89 -41.62 46.74
CA PRO A 177 -22.06 -40.94 46.11
C PRO A 177 -22.95 -40.07 47.05
N ARG A 178 -23.99 -39.41 46.50
CA ARG A 178 -25.38 -39.43 47.04
C ARG A 178 -26.40 -38.72 46.11
N PRO A 179 -27.61 -39.27 45.95
CA PRO A 179 -28.69 -38.70 45.13
C PRO A 179 -29.70 -37.91 45.98
N ALA A 180 -30.45 -36.98 45.36
CA ALA A 180 -31.90 -36.78 45.54
C ALA A 180 -32.36 -35.46 44.89
N MET A 181 -33.37 -35.58 44.01
CA MET A 181 -34.60 -34.76 43.87
C MET A 181 -34.45 -33.21 43.80
N THR A 182 -35.13 -32.46 42.94
CA THR A 182 -36.59 -32.35 42.78
C THR A 182 -36.88 -31.22 41.78
N GLY A 183 -37.95 -31.35 40.98
CA GLY A 183 -38.76 -30.24 40.44
C GLY A 183 -38.14 -29.44 39.29
N ASP A 184 -38.89 -28.86 38.37
CA ASP A 184 -40.33 -28.76 38.19
C ASP A 184 -40.56 -28.16 36.79
N ASP A 185 -41.72 -28.44 36.19
CA ASP A 185 -42.54 -27.58 35.30
C ASP A 185 -41.88 -26.59 34.30
N ALA A 186 -42.30 -26.42 33.04
CA ALA A 186 -43.52 -26.76 32.31
C ALA A 186 -43.29 -26.36 30.80
N PRO A 187 -44.29 -26.34 29.89
CA PRO A 187 -44.15 -26.85 28.52
C PRO A 187 -44.33 -25.74 27.45
N THR A 188 -44.66 -26.12 26.20
CA THR A 188 -45.36 -25.31 25.16
C THR A 188 -44.46 -24.49 24.21
N GLN A 189 -44.62 -24.46 22.87
CA GLN A 189 -45.45 -25.20 21.91
C GLN A 189 -44.87 -25.01 20.49
N LEU A 190 -45.20 -25.99 19.65
CA LEU A 190 -45.37 -26.00 18.19
C LEU A 190 -45.52 -24.64 17.49
N ILE A 191 -44.81 -24.49 16.36
CA ILE A 191 -45.21 -23.60 15.25
C ILE A 191 -45.33 -24.46 13.97
N PRO A 192 -46.45 -24.39 13.22
CA PRO A 192 -46.76 -25.31 12.11
C PRO A 192 -46.37 -24.81 10.71
N ALA A 193 -46.21 -25.82 9.84
CA ALA A 193 -46.55 -25.93 8.41
C ALA A 193 -45.96 -24.95 7.37
N GLN A 194 -45.04 -25.49 6.55
CA GLN A 194 -44.80 -25.03 5.17
C GLN A 194 -45.59 -25.90 4.18
N ARG A 195 -46.39 -25.27 3.32
CA ARG A 195 -46.77 -25.81 1.98
C ARG A 195 -45.64 -25.50 1.00
N PRO A 196 -45.47 -26.34 -0.02
CA PRO A 196 -45.59 -25.80 -1.37
C PRO A 196 -46.38 -26.70 -2.32
N GLU A 197 -46.75 -26.11 -3.46
CA GLU A 197 -47.49 -26.63 -4.61
C GLU A 197 -46.89 -27.90 -5.24
#